data_AF-A0A6I7HJJ5-F1
#
_entry.id   AF-A0A6I7HJJ5-F1
#
_cell.length_a   1.000
_cell.length_b   1.000
_cell.length_c   1.000
_cell.angle_alpha   90.00
_cell.angle_beta   90.00
_cell.angle_gamma   90.00
#
_symmetry.space_group_name_H-M   'P 1'
#
loop_
_entity.id
_entity.type
_entity.pdbx_description
1 polymer ?
#
loop_
_entity_poly.entity_id
_entity_poly.type
_entity_poly.pdbx_seq_one_letter_code
_entity_poly.pdbx_strand_id
1 'polypeptide(L)'
;MGWEQTPAVQTIILLLMAIFALGVAGVIATNLLILQRTKYFSTFSEEKRLSWGERKGRQFSRLTPFFVDSRFKRLRMAMFCSIGLSMSSFASLVLIDALWR
;
A
#
# COMPACT_ATOMS: atom_id res chain seq x y z
N MET A 1 30.52 -22.28 10.70
CA MET A 1 31.29 -21.64 9.60
C MET A 1 30.90 -20.17 9.60
N GLY A 2 31.89 -19.29 9.78
CA GLY A 2 31.69 -17.88 10.10
C GLY A 2 31.02 -17.12 8.96
N TRP A 3 29.87 -16.54 9.26
CA TRP A 3 29.08 -15.70 8.37
C TRP A 3 29.69 -14.30 8.32
N GLU A 4 30.77 -14.10 7.56
CA GLU A 4 31.19 -12.75 7.21
C GLU A 4 30.31 -12.25 6.06
N GLN A 5 29.14 -11.69 6.39
CA GLN A 5 28.47 -10.81 5.43
C GLN A 5 29.41 -9.64 5.19
N THR A 6 29.82 -9.43 3.94
CA THR A 6 30.58 -8.24 3.59
C THR A 6 29.76 -7.00 3.95
N PRO A 7 30.39 -5.91 4.43
CA PRO A 7 29.68 -4.69 4.81
C PRO A 7 28.83 -4.13 3.65
N ALA A 8 29.22 -4.43 2.40
CA ALA A 8 28.46 -4.12 1.20
C ALA A 8 27.10 -4.83 1.17
N VAL A 9 27.04 -6.14 1.43
CA VAL A 9 25.79 -6.93 1.42
C VAL A 9 24.85 -6.45 2.52
N GLN A 10 25.38 -6.19 3.72
CA GLN A 10 24.57 -5.68 4.84
C GLN A 10 23.96 -4.30 4.51
N THR A 11 24.73 -3.43 3.85
CA THR A 11 24.25 -2.12 3.39
C THR A 11 23.14 -2.26 2.35
N ILE A 12 23.30 -3.18 1.38
CA ILE A 12 22.30 -3.45 0.34
C ILE A 12 21.00 -3.98 0.96
N ILE A 13 21.09 -4.93 1.89
CA ILE A 13 19.92 -5.49 2.58
C ILE A 13 19.18 -4.38 3.35
N LEU A 14 19.90 -3.54 4.08
CA LEU A 14 19.30 -2.44 4.84
C LEU A 14 18.61 -1.41 3.94
N LEU A 15 19.21 -1.08 2.79
CA LEU A 15 18.58 -0.22 1.78
C LEU A 15 17.30 -0.85 1.21
N LEU A 16 17.34 -2.14 0.86
CA LEU A 16 16.16 -2.85 0.37
C LEU A 16 15.04 -2.88 1.43
N MET A 17 15.37 -3.14 2.68
CA MET A 17 14.40 -3.07 3.79
C MET A 17 13.79 -1.67 3.93
N ALA A 18 14.60 -0.62 3.84
CA ALA A 18 14.12 0.77 3.91
C ALA A 18 13.19 1.10 2.73
N ILE A 19 13.56 0.70 1.51
CA ILE A 19 12.74 0.87 0.30
C ILE A 19 11.42 0.10 0.41
N PHE A 20 11.46 -1.12 0.95
CA PHE A 20 10.27 -1.92 1.20
C PHE A 20 9.35 -1.24 2.21
N ALA A 21 9.89 -0.77 3.34
CA ALA A 21 9.13 -0.06 4.36
C ALA A 21 8.50 1.24 3.81
N LEU A 22 9.24 2.00 3.00
CA LEU A 22 8.71 3.18 2.30
C LEU A 22 7.58 2.82 1.33
N GLY A 23 7.72 1.72 0.59
CA GLY A 23 6.67 1.21 -0.28
C GLY A 23 5.40 0.87 0.49
N VAL A 24 5.52 0.09 1.58
CA VAL A 24 4.38 -0.27 2.45
C VAL A 24 3.74 0.99 3.07
N ALA A 25 4.53 1.91 3.59
CA ALA A 25 4.04 3.18 4.14
C ALA A 25 3.29 4.00 3.07
N GLY A 26 3.79 4.03 1.83
CA GLY A 26 3.14 4.67 0.69
C GLY A 26 1.78 4.05 0.35
N VAL A 27 1.69 2.71 0.37
CA VAL A 27 0.40 1.99 0.18
C VAL A 27 -0.58 2.34 1.30
N ILE A 28 -0.14 2.35 2.56
CA ILE A 28 -1.00 2.71 3.69
C ILE A 28 -1.48 4.17 3.57
N ALA A 29 -0.56 5.10 3.31
CA ALA A 29 -0.87 6.52 3.18
C ALA A 29 -1.85 6.79 2.03
N THR A 30 -1.63 6.19 0.86
CA THR A 30 -2.53 6.33 -0.29
C THR A 30 -3.91 5.77 0.02
N ASN A 31 -4.01 4.58 0.63
CA ASN A 31 -5.30 4.02 1.08
C ASN A 31 -6.03 4.93 2.08
N LEU A 32 -5.33 5.46 3.09
CA LEU A 32 -5.92 6.39 4.05
C LEU A 32 -6.43 7.67 3.37
N LEU A 33 -5.67 8.23 2.44
CA LEU A 33 -6.08 9.41 1.69
C LEU A 33 -7.31 9.12 0.81
N ILE A 34 -7.40 7.93 0.21
CA ILE A 34 -8.58 7.50 -0.57
C ILE A 34 -9.80 7.45 0.35
N LEU A 35 -9.69 6.77 1.50
CA LEU A 35 -10.78 6.59 2.45
C LEU A 35 -11.25 7.94 3.04
N GLN A 36 -10.32 8.86 3.31
CA GLN A 36 -10.64 10.22 3.74
C GLN A 36 -11.36 11.01 2.65
N ARG A 37 -10.82 11.02 1.42
CA ARG A 37 -11.37 11.80 0.31
C ARG A 37 -12.74 11.32 -0.15
N THR A 38 -12.96 10.01 -0.13
CA THR A 38 -14.25 9.39 -0.46
C THR A 38 -15.25 9.47 0.70
N LYS A 39 -14.83 10.01 1.86
CA LYS A 39 -15.59 10.05 3.11
C LYS A 39 -16.16 8.67 3.45
N TYR A 40 -15.37 7.62 3.22
CA TYR A 40 -15.77 6.24 3.46
C TYR A 40 -16.16 6.01 4.93
N PHE A 41 -15.40 6.62 5.85
CA PHE A 41 -15.65 6.52 7.29
C PHE A 41 -16.78 7.42 7.80
N SER A 42 -17.26 8.39 7.00
CA SER A 42 -18.37 9.22 7.45
C SER A 42 -19.67 8.42 7.34
N THR A 43 -20.17 7.96 8.47
CA THR A 43 -21.51 7.38 8.55
C THR A 43 -22.49 8.54 8.63
N PHE A 44 -23.23 8.80 7.55
CA PHE A 44 -24.22 9.88 7.56
C PHE A 44 -25.39 9.49 8.46
N SER A 45 -26.04 10.50 9.05
CA SER A 45 -27.21 10.31 9.92
C SER A 45 -28.29 9.44 9.25
N GLU A 46 -28.49 9.61 7.95
CA GLU A 46 -29.43 8.81 7.14
C GLU A 46 -29.04 7.33 7.05
N GLU A 47 -27.75 7.00 7.12
CA GLU A 47 -27.26 5.63 7.01
C GLU A 47 -27.39 4.86 8.32
N LYS A 48 -27.62 5.54 9.46
CA LYS A 48 -27.87 4.89 10.75
C LYS A 48 -29.19 4.12 10.80
N ARG A 49 -30.09 4.34 9.84
CA ARG A 49 -31.37 3.60 9.71
C ARG A 49 -31.29 2.38 8.79
N LEU A 50 -30.22 2.26 8.00
CA LEU A 50 -30.05 1.16 7.04
C LEU A 50 -29.54 -0.11 7.72
N SER A 51 -29.83 -1.28 7.12
CA SER A 51 -29.24 -2.55 7.54
C SER A 51 -27.72 -2.54 7.30
N TRP A 52 -26.99 -3.40 8.02
CA TRP A 52 -25.52 -3.43 7.93
C TRP A 52 -25.01 -3.70 6.50
N GLY A 53 -25.70 -4.56 5.75
CA GLY A 53 -25.37 -4.87 4.35
C GLY A 53 -25.53 -3.66 3.43
N GLU A 54 -26.63 -2.92 3.56
CA GLU A 54 -26.89 -1.71 2.77
C GLU A 54 -25.91 -0.58 3.09
N ARG A 55 -25.49 -0.45 4.36
CA ARG A 55 -24.43 0.49 4.76
C ARG A 55 -23.12 0.18 4.07
N LYS A 56 -22.70 -1.09 4.08
CA LYS A 56 -21.48 -1.52 3.39
C LYS A 56 -21.57 -1.29 1.88
N GLY A 57 -22.73 -1.55 1.28
CA GLY A 57 -22.98 -1.28 -0.14
C GLY A 57 -22.82 0.21 -0.49
N ARG A 58 -23.40 1.12 0.31
CA ARG A 58 -23.23 2.56 0.10
C ARG A 58 -21.80 3.03 0.35
N GLN A 59 -21.14 2.52 1.39
CA GLN A 59 -19.74 2.80 1.66
C GLN A 59 -18.84 2.36 0.48
N PHE A 60 -19.08 1.16 -0.06
CA PHE A 60 -18.35 0.67 -1.23
C PHE A 60 -18.65 1.51 -2.49
N SER A 61 -19.90 1.91 -2.70
CA SER A 61 -20.27 2.79 -3.82
C SER A 61 -19.58 4.16 -3.76
N ARG A 62 -19.18 4.64 -2.58
CA ARG A 62 -18.39 5.87 -2.43
C ARG A 62 -16.92 5.70 -2.80
N LEU A 63 -16.43 4.46 -2.89
CA LEU A 63 -15.10 4.16 -3.40
C LEU A 63 -15.10 4.09 -4.93
N THR A 64 -16.22 3.86 -5.60
CA THR A 64 -16.30 3.79 -7.07
C THR A 64 -15.71 5.02 -7.78
N PRO A 65 -15.93 6.27 -7.32
CA PRO A 65 -15.28 7.45 -7.88
C PRO A 65 -13.75 7.40 -7.87
N PHE A 66 -13.11 6.68 -6.94
CA PHE A 66 -11.65 6.53 -6.94
C PHE A 66 -11.12 5.88 -8.23
N PHE A 67 -11.83 4.88 -8.75
CA PHE A 67 -11.43 4.15 -9.94
C PHE A 67 -11.76 4.89 -11.24
N VAL A 68 -12.80 5.71 -11.23
CA VAL A 68 -13.32 6.35 -12.44
C VAL A 68 -12.83 7.80 -12.58
N ASP A 69 -12.76 8.56 -11.49
CA ASP A 69 -12.47 9.99 -11.52
C ASP A 69 -10.98 10.27 -11.78
N SER A 70 -10.72 11.25 -12.65
CA SER A 70 -9.38 11.70 -13.03
C SER A 70 -8.66 12.42 -11.89
N ARG A 71 -9.40 12.99 -10.94
CA ARG A 71 -8.84 13.64 -9.74
C ARG A 71 -7.98 12.69 -8.90
N PHE A 72 -8.30 11.40 -8.92
CA PHE A 72 -7.55 10.36 -8.21
C PHE A 72 -6.45 9.70 -9.06
N LYS A 73 -6.24 10.12 -10.31
CA LYS A 73 -5.24 9.51 -11.21
C LYS A 73 -3.82 9.54 -10.60
N ARG A 74 -3.42 10.67 -10.01
CA ARG A 74 -2.11 10.81 -9.35
C ARG A 74 -1.99 9.89 -8.13
N LEU A 75 -3.07 9.75 -7.36
CA LEU A 75 -3.11 8.92 -6.17
C LEU A 75 -3.07 7.43 -6.53
N ARG A 76 -3.76 7.03 -7.61
CA ARG A 76 -3.67 5.68 -8.20
C ARG A 76 -2.25 5.37 -8.66
N MET A 77 -1.62 6.29 -9.40
CA MET A 77 -0.23 6.12 -9.84
C MET A 77 0.72 5.97 -8.64
N ALA A 78 0.58 6.81 -7.61
CA ALA A 78 1.37 6.70 -6.39
C ALA A 78 1.17 5.34 -5.70
N MET A 79 -0.07 4.88 -5.58
CA MET A 79 -0.41 3.57 -5.01
C MET A 79 0.25 2.42 -5.80
N PHE A 80 0.12 2.42 -7.14
CA PHE A 80 0.76 1.40 -7.98
C PHE A 80 2.28 1.44 -7.91
N CYS A 81 2.89 2.64 -7.90
CA CYS A 81 4.33 2.78 -7.70
C CYS A 81 4.77 2.21 -6.34
N SER A 82 4.04 2.50 -5.26
CA SER A 82 4.36 1.98 -3.93
C SER A 82 4.21 0.47 -3.84
N ILE A 83 3.19 -0.11 -4.48
CA ILE A 83 3.05 -1.57 -4.60
C ILE A 83 4.23 -2.16 -5.39
N GLY A 84 4.54 -1.58 -6.56
CA GLY A 84 5.64 -2.03 -7.41
C GLY A 84 6.97 -2.00 -6.68
N LEU A 85 7.27 -0.90 -5.98
CA LEU A 85 8.49 -0.73 -5.19
C LEU A 85 8.60 -1.76 -4.05
N SER A 86 7.49 -2.05 -3.38
CA SER A 86 7.44 -3.05 -2.31
C SER A 86 7.69 -4.45 -2.86
N MET A 87 7.02 -4.81 -3.96
CA MET A 87 7.17 -6.12 -4.61
C MET A 87 8.57 -6.32 -5.17
N SER A 88 9.15 -5.31 -5.83
CA SER A 88 10.50 -5.39 -6.39
C SER A 88 11.57 -5.49 -5.30
N SER A 89 11.39 -4.76 -4.20
CA SER A 89 12.33 -4.83 -3.07
C SER A 89 12.27 -6.20 -2.39
N PHE A 90 11.05 -6.70 -2.14
CA PHE A 90 10.85 -8.02 -1.54
C PHE A 90 11.41 -9.13 -2.44
N ALA A 91 11.15 -9.09 -3.75
CA ALA A 91 11.70 -10.06 -4.70
C ALA A 91 13.24 -10.04 -4.71
N SER A 92 13.86 -8.85 -4.65
CA SER A 92 15.31 -8.71 -4.55
C SER A 92 15.87 -9.31 -3.25
N LEU A 93 15.20 -9.11 -2.11
CA LEU A 93 15.59 -9.72 -0.83
C LEU A 93 15.54 -11.25 -0.90
N VAL A 94 14.47 -11.82 -1.46
CA VAL A 94 14.33 -13.27 -1.64
C VAL A 94 15.39 -13.82 -2.58
N LEU A 95 15.70 -13.11 -3.67
CA LEU A 95 16.74 -13.51 -4.61
C LEU A 95 18.12 -13.52 -3.93
N ILE A 96 18.44 -12.49 -3.14
CA ILE A 96 19.71 -12.43 -2.39
C ILE A 96 19.79 -13.58 -1.38
N ASP A 97 18.72 -13.85 -0.62
CA ASP A 97 18.69 -14.98 0.33
C ASP A 97 18.89 -16.32 -0.38
N ALA A 98 18.23 -16.51 -1.53
CA ALA A 98 18.32 -17.76 -2.30
C ALA A 98 19.69 -17.96 -2.97
N LEU A 99 20.35 -16.89 -3.40
CA LEU A 99 21.68 -16.94 -4.04
C LEU A 99 22.82 -17.06 -3.03
N TRP A 100 22.60 -16.63 -1.78
CA TRP A 100 23.61 -16.61 -0.73
C TRP A 100 23.46 -17.71 0.33
N ARG A 101 22.43 -18.55 0.19
CA ARG A 101 22.31 -19.86 0.85
C ARG A 101 23.20 -20.90 0.18
#